data_AF-A0A962QHS5-F1
#
_entry.id   AF-A0A962QHS5-F1
#
_cell.length_a   1.000
_cell.length_b   1.000
_cell.length_c   1.000
_cell.angle_alpha   90.00
_cell.angle_beta   90.00
_cell.angle_gamma   90.00
#
_symmetry.space_group_name_H-M   'P 1'
#
loop_
_entity.id
_entity.type
_entity.pdbx_description
1 polymer ?
#
loop_
_entity_poly.entity_id
_entity_poly.type
_entity_poly.pdbx_seq_one_letter_code
_entity_poly.pdbx_strand_id
1 'polypeptide(L)'
;SVLTDKGVEKGDRVVVYMPMVPEAAIAMLACARIGAIHSVVFGGFAANELATRIDDAAPKAIIAGSCGVEPGRVVAYKPLLDGAIDLAVHKPEFCVILQREMAKADLIAGRDFDWDEVQEGVEPAECVPVSGDHPAYVLYTSGTTGKPKGVIRPTAGHLVALNWSMKNVYDINPGEVFWAASDVGWVVGH
;
A
#
# COMPACT_ATOMS: atom_id res chain seq x y z
N SER A 1 -13.53 -1.10 -10.67
CA SER A 1 -12.20 -1.57 -10.23
C SER A 1 -12.38 -2.42 -8.99
N VAL A 2 -11.45 -3.34 -8.69
CA VAL A 2 -11.59 -4.28 -7.56
C VAL A 2 -11.92 -3.56 -6.25
N LEU A 3 -11.25 -2.44 -6.00
CA LEU A 3 -11.45 -1.64 -4.80
C LEU A 3 -12.83 -0.98 -4.76
N THR A 4 -13.28 -0.36 -5.85
CA THR A 4 -14.61 0.29 -5.90
C THR A 4 -15.74 -0.73 -5.80
N ASP A 5 -15.57 -1.89 -6.44
CA ASP A 5 -16.62 -2.94 -6.49
C ASP A 5 -16.79 -3.59 -5.12
N LYS A 6 -15.73 -3.55 -4.29
CA LYS A 6 -15.74 -3.92 -2.87
C LYS A 6 -16.01 -2.74 -1.93
N GLY A 7 -16.43 -1.60 -2.47
CA GLY A 7 -16.95 -0.47 -1.70
C GLY A 7 -15.91 0.52 -1.18
N VAL A 8 -14.65 0.49 -1.63
CA VAL A 8 -13.68 1.55 -1.30
C VAL A 8 -14.07 2.86 -1.99
N GLU A 9 -14.20 3.92 -1.21
CA GLU A 9 -14.61 5.24 -1.66
C GLU A 9 -13.48 6.27 -1.51
N LYS A 10 -13.67 7.45 -2.10
CA LYS A 10 -12.74 8.58 -1.94
C LYS A 10 -12.57 8.94 -0.46
N GLY A 11 -11.32 9.00 0.00
CA GLY A 11 -10.97 9.31 1.39
C GLY A 11 -10.86 8.08 2.31
N ASP A 12 -11.24 6.89 1.84
CA ASP A 12 -10.94 5.65 2.56
C ASP A 12 -9.45 5.38 2.57
N ARG A 13 -8.96 4.78 3.67
CA ARG A 13 -7.55 4.37 3.78
C ARG A 13 -7.42 2.93 3.32
N VAL A 14 -6.36 2.66 2.56
CA VAL A 14 -5.99 1.30 2.14
C VAL A 14 -4.54 1.06 2.56
N VAL A 15 -4.30 0.04 3.38
CA VAL A 15 -2.93 -0.33 3.75
C VAL A 15 -2.33 -1.19 2.65
N VAL A 16 -1.09 -0.91 2.26
CA VAL A 16 -0.31 -1.71 1.32
C VAL A 16 0.83 -2.38 2.07
N TYR A 17 0.79 -3.71 2.20
CA TYR A 17 1.76 -4.53 2.92
C TYR A 17 2.39 -5.56 1.97
N MET A 18 3.15 -5.05 1.00
CA MET A 18 3.75 -5.82 -0.09
C MET A 18 5.28 -5.73 -0.09
N PRO A 19 5.97 -6.74 -0.65
CA PRO A 19 7.40 -6.65 -0.94
C PRO A 19 7.66 -5.71 -2.13
N MET A 20 8.93 -5.49 -2.49
CA MET A 20 9.32 -4.78 -3.71
C MET A 20 8.99 -5.59 -4.98
N VAL A 21 7.73 -5.50 -5.40
CA VAL A 21 7.20 -6.07 -6.64
C VAL A 21 6.39 -5.00 -7.40
N PRO A 22 6.22 -5.12 -8.72
CA PRO A 22 5.49 -4.11 -9.52
C PRO A 22 4.07 -3.84 -9.01
N GLU A 23 3.40 -4.85 -8.46
CA GLU A 23 2.05 -4.77 -7.92
C GLU A 23 1.94 -3.77 -6.76
N ALA A 24 3.03 -3.50 -6.05
CA ALA A 24 3.05 -2.48 -5.00
C ALA A 24 2.77 -1.08 -5.58
N ALA A 25 3.43 -0.72 -6.70
CA ALA A 25 3.15 0.53 -7.39
C ALA A 25 1.74 0.54 -8.00
N ILE A 26 1.29 -0.59 -8.54
CA ILE A 26 -0.08 -0.73 -9.07
C ILE A 26 -1.12 -0.46 -7.97
N ALA A 27 -0.95 -1.04 -6.78
CA ALA A 27 -1.85 -0.81 -5.65
C ALA A 27 -1.86 0.66 -5.19
N MET A 28 -0.69 1.29 -5.09
CA MET A 28 -0.57 2.72 -4.74
C MET A 28 -1.32 3.61 -5.73
N LEU A 29 -1.11 3.37 -7.04
CA LEU A 29 -1.76 4.11 -8.12
C LEU A 29 -3.26 3.80 -8.23
N ALA A 30 -3.68 2.56 -7.97
CA ALA A 30 -5.09 2.17 -7.94
C ALA A 30 -5.85 2.91 -6.82
N CYS A 31 -5.23 3.07 -5.65
CA CYS A 31 -5.80 3.87 -4.57
C CYS A 31 -5.92 5.34 -4.99
N ALA A 32 -4.83 5.93 -5.50
CA ALA A 32 -4.81 7.33 -5.93
C ALA A 32 -5.84 7.62 -7.04
N ARG A 33 -6.02 6.69 -7.98
CA ARG A 33 -6.97 6.80 -9.10
C ARG A 33 -8.41 6.99 -8.64
N ILE A 34 -8.80 6.38 -7.54
CA ILE A 34 -10.16 6.46 -6.98
C ILE A 34 -10.27 7.45 -5.81
N GLY A 35 -9.19 8.17 -5.51
CA GLY A 35 -9.13 9.11 -4.38
C GLY A 35 -9.02 8.46 -3.01
N ALA A 36 -8.71 7.16 -2.94
CA ALA A 36 -8.37 6.49 -1.70
C ALA A 36 -6.95 6.86 -1.25
N ILE A 37 -6.70 6.81 0.05
CA ILE A 37 -5.48 7.25 0.69
C ILE A 37 -4.67 5.99 1.01
N HIS A 38 -3.61 5.71 0.24
CA HIS A 38 -2.80 4.53 0.55
C HIS A 38 -1.89 4.78 1.75
N SER A 39 -1.62 3.73 2.52
CA SER A 39 -0.64 3.72 3.59
C SER A 39 0.28 2.53 3.41
N VAL A 40 1.46 2.76 2.84
CA VAL A 40 2.43 1.68 2.62
C VAL A 40 3.12 1.35 3.94
N VAL A 41 3.19 0.06 4.25
CA VAL A 41 3.93 -0.50 5.37
C VAL A 41 4.94 -1.48 4.80
N PHE A 42 6.22 -1.29 5.14
CA PHE A 42 7.31 -2.14 4.67
C PHE A 42 6.99 -3.62 4.91
N GLY A 43 7.11 -4.43 3.86
CA GLY A 43 6.88 -5.87 3.92
C GLY A 43 7.85 -6.55 4.90
N GLY A 44 7.32 -7.24 5.91
CA GLY A 44 8.13 -7.94 6.92
C GLY A 44 8.16 -7.27 8.29
N PHE A 45 7.44 -6.15 8.49
CA PHE A 45 7.17 -5.66 9.84
C PHE A 45 6.48 -6.74 10.69
N ALA A 46 6.84 -6.80 11.97
CA ALA A 46 6.19 -7.70 12.91
C ALA A 46 4.70 -7.37 13.07
N ALA A 47 3.89 -8.37 13.40
CA ALA A 47 2.44 -8.24 13.56
C ALA A 47 2.02 -7.05 14.45
N ASN A 48 2.73 -6.85 15.58
CA ASN A 48 2.46 -5.73 16.49
C ASN A 48 2.69 -4.36 15.84
N GLU A 49 3.76 -4.22 15.05
CA GLU A 49 4.06 -2.97 14.34
C GLU A 49 3.01 -2.66 13.27
N LEU A 50 2.52 -3.67 12.57
CA LEU A 50 1.44 -3.52 11.61
C LEU A 50 0.11 -3.21 12.30
N ALA A 51 -0.22 -3.87 13.40
CA ALA A 51 -1.46 -3.66 14.17
C ALA A 51 -1.63 -2.21 14.61
N THR A 52 -0.57 -1.58 15.14
CA THR A 52 -0.63 -0.17 15.55
C THR A 52 -0.93 0.79 14.41
N ARG A 53 -0.49 0.47 13.19
CA ARG A 53 -0.75 1.27 11.98
C ARG A 53 -2.15 1.01 11.42
N ILE A 54 -2.65 -0.22 11.54
CA ILE A 54 -4.05 -0.55 11.23
C ILE A 54 -4.98 0.25 12.15
N ASP A 55 -4.70 0.30 13.45
CA ASP A 55 -5.52 1.03 14.41
C ASP A 55 -5.51 2.56 14.19
N ASP A 56 -4.35 3.14 13.84
CA ASP A 56 -4.25 4.58 13.58
C ASP A 56 -4.84 4.97 12.21
N ALA A 57 -4.58 4.19 11.16
CA ALA A 57 -5.10 4.47 9.81
C ALA A 57 -6.59 4.13 9.66
N ALA A 58 -7.09 3.21 10.48
CA ALA A 58 -8.41 2.59 10.37
C ALA A 58 -8.75 2.23 8.89
N PRO A 59 -7.95 1.40 8.21
CA PRO A 59 -8.12 1.15 6.79
C PRO A 59 -9.38 0.35 6.49
N LYS A 60 -10.03 0.66 5.37
CA LYS A 60 -11.16 -0.15 4.89
C LYS A 60 -10.69 -1.48 4.30
N ALA A 61 -9.53 -1.48 3.65
CA ALA A 61 -8.95 -2.65 3.02
C ALA A 61 -7.44 -2.75 3.24
N ILE A 62 -6.90 -3.95 3.14
CA ILE A 62 -5.45 -4.20 3.10
C ILE A 62 -5.10 -4.94 1.81
N ILE A 63 -4.08 -4.48 1.09
CA ILE A 63 -3.50 -5.19 -0.06
C ILE A 63 -2.13 -5.71 0.37
N ALA A 64 -1.89 -7.01 0.27
CA ALA A 64 -0.68 -7.63 0.78
C ALA A 64 -0.11 -8.69 -0.16
N GLY A 65 1.18 -8.99 -0.02
CA GLY A 65 1.78 -10.16 -0.65
C GLY A 65 1.70 -11.38 0.25
N SER A 66 1.67 -12.59 -0.31
CA SER A 66 1.76 -13.82 0.49
C SER A 66 3.11 -13.95 1.20
N CYS A 67 4.19 -13.49 0.56
CA CYS A 67 5.54 -13.52 1.13
C CYS A 67 6.50 -12.44 0.58
N GLY A 68 7.58 -12.20 1.32
CA GLY A 68 8.78 -11.49 0.88
C GLY A 68 9.93 -12.45 0.57
N VAL A 69 10.89 -12.00 -0.25
CA VAL A 69 12.13 -12.74 -0.50
C VAL A 69 13.29 -11.86 -0.04
N GLU A 70 14.02 -12.34 0.96
CA GLU A 70 15.20 -11.70 1.52
C GLU A 70 16.44 -12.56 1.24
N PRO A 71 17.66 -12.01 1.37
CA PRO A 71 18.88 -12.81 1.22
C PRO A 71 18.86 -14.07 2.10
N GLY A 72 18.81 -15.24 1.45
CA GLY A 72 18.86 -16.54 2.12
C GLY A 72 17.56 -17.02 2.77
N ARG A 73 16.43 -16.30 2.64
CA ARG A 73 15.15 -16.76 3.22
C ARG A 73 13.91 -16.20 2.53
N VAL A 74 12.81 -16.94 2.64
CA VAL A 74 11.45 -16.49 2.32
C VAL A 74 10.75 -16.09 3.61
N VAL A 75 10.13 -14.92 3.64
CA VAL A 75 9.38 -14.42 4.79
C VAL A 75 7.89 -14.52 4.49
N ALA A 76 7.17 -15.40 5.17
CA ALA A 76 5.72 -15.52 5.02
C ALA A 76 5.04 -14.29 5.63
N TYR A 77 4.42 -13.45 4.78
CA TYR A 77 3.78 -12.21 5.22
C TYR A 77 2.36 -12.45 5.72
N LYS A 78 1.65 -13.44 5.17
CA LYS A 78 0.27 -13.71 5.56
C LYS A 78 0.08 -14.00 7.06
N PRO A 79 0.91 -14.82 7.74
CA PRO A 79 0.78 -15.01 9.19
C PRO A 79 1.04 -13.72 9.99
N LEU A 80 1.93 -12.84 9.51
CA LEU A 80 2.19 -11.54 10.14
C LEU A 80 0.99 -10.61 9.96
N LEU A 81 0.36 -10.61 8.79
CA LEU A 81 -0.86 -9.87 8.50
C LEU A 81 -2.02 -10.36 9.36
N ASP A 82 -2.24 -11.67 9.43
CA ASP A 82 -3.32 -12.27 10.21
C ASP A 82 -3.17 -11.94 11.69
N GLY A 83 -1.96 -12.14 12.24
CA GLY A 83 -1.67 -11.77 13.62
C GLY A 83 -1.84 -10.26 13.87
N ALA A 84 -1.49 -9.40 12.91
CA ALA A 84 -1.70 -7.96 13.04
C ALA A 84 -3.18 -7.58 13.04
N ILE A 85 -3.98 -8.17 12.13
CA ILE A 85 -5.42 -7.97 12.09
C ILE A 85 -6.06 -8.47 13.38
N ASP A 86 -5.62 -9.61 13.93
CA ASP A 86 -6.15 -10.16 15.18
C ASP A 86 -5.86 -9.24 16.39
N LEU A 87 -4.65 -8.69 16.46
CA LEU A 87 -4.21 -7.77 17.51
C LEU A 87 -4.86 -6.38 17.42
N ALA A 88 -5.11 -5.88 16.21
CA ALA A 88 -5.69 -4.56 15.99
C ALA A 88 -7.14 -4.49 16.53
N VAL A 89 -7.53 -3.34 17.09
CA VAL A 89 -8.92 -3.07 17.45
C VAL A 89 -9.76 -2.85 16.19
N HIS A 90 -9.23 -2.11 15.22
CA HIS A 90 -9.87 -1.90 13.93
C HIS A 90 -9.67 -3.11 13.02
N LYS A 91 -10.76 -3.60 12.41
CA LYS A 91 -10.70 -4.71 11.44
C LYS A 91 -10.99 -4.18 10.03
N PRO A 92 -10.10 -4.42 9.04
CA PRO A 92 -10.43 -4.10 7.66
C PRO A 92 -11.61 -4.98 7.19
N GLU A 93 -12.39 -4.48 6.23
CA GLU A 93 -13.52 -5.22 5.67
C GLU A 93 -13.07 -6.37 4.79
N PHE A 94 -11.94 -6.21 4.10
CA PHE A 94 -11.35 -7.25 3.26
C PHE A 94 -9.86 -7.07 3.04
N CYS A 95 -9.22 -8.13 2.57
CA CYS A 95 -7.84 -8.17 2.12
C CYS A 95 -7.76 -8.65 0.67
N VAL A 96 -6.84 -8.09 -0.11
CA VAL A 96 -6.43 -8.63 -1.42
C VAL A 96 -5.00 -9.14 -1.32
N ILE A 97 -4.78 -10.40 -1.64
CA ILE A 97 -3.51 -11.10 -1.42
C ILE A 97 -2.89 -11.47 -2.76
N LEU A 98 -1.73 -10.89 -3.07
CA LEU A 98 -0.89 -11.32 -4.17
C LEU A 98 -0.19 -12.63 -3.79
N GLN A 99 -0.64 -13.75 -4.36
CA GLN A 99 -0.01 -15.05 -4.18
C GLN A 99 1.32 -15.12 -4.94
N ARG A 100 2.41 -15.34 -4.21
CA ARG A 100 3.74 -15.53 -4.79
C ARG A 100 4.12 -17.00 -4.70
N GLU A 101 4.68 -17.54 -5.78
CA GLU A 101 5.00 -18.98 -5.86
C GLU A 101 6.00 -19.45 -4.80
N MET A 102 6.86 -18.55 -4.29
CA MET A 102 7.88 -18.87 -3.29
C MET A 102 7.27 -19.31 -1.96
N ALA A 103 6.09 -18.78 -1.63
CA ALA A 103 5.28 -19.22 -0.50
C ALA A 103 3.84 -18.72 -0.71
N LYS A 104 2.99 -19.62 -1.21
CA LYS A 104 1.55 -19.39 -1.24
C LYS A 104 0.99 -19.41 0.18
N ALA A 105 -0.05 -18.65 0.41
CA ALA A 105 -0.67 -18.53 1.71
C ALA A 105 -2.14 -18.96 1.69
N ASP A 106 -2.63 -19.46 2.82
CA ASP A 106 -4.04 -19.77 3.00
C ASP A 106 -4.88 -18.49 3.06
N LEU A 107 -6.00 -18.49 2.34
CA LEU A 107 -6.94 -17.37 2.27
C LEU A 107 -8.13 -17.65 3.20
N ILE A 108 -8.47 -16.68 4.05
CA ILE A 108 -9.65 -16.77 4.92
C ILE A 108 -10.89 -16.38 4.12
N ALA A 109 -11.78 -17.35 3.89
CA ALA A 109 -13.01 -17.15 3.13
C ALA A 109 -13.85 -15.97 3.66
N GLY A 110 -14.30 -15.11 2.74
CA GLY A 110 -15.09 -13.92 3.05
C GLY A 110 -14.29 -12.69 3.49
N ARG A 111 -13.00 -12.84 3.80
CA ARG A 111 -12.10 -11.72 4.15
C ARG A 111 -11.00 -11.55 3.12
N ASP A 112 -10.30 -12.63 2.79
CA ASP A 112 -9.14 -12.60 1.90
C ASP A 112 -9.53 -13.02 0.49
N PHE A 113 -9.10 -12.23 -0.49
CA PHE A 113 -9.32 -12.50 -1.91
C PHE A 113 -7.99 -12.57 -2.65
N ASP A 114 -7.87 -13.49 -3.59
CA ASP A 114 -6.68 -13.61 -4.44
C ASP A 114 -6.59 -12.41 -5.42
N TRP A 115 -5.40 -11.83 -5.57
CA TRP A 115 -5.14 -10.67 -6.43
C TRP A 115 -5.48 -10.92 -7.90
N ASP A 116 -5.16 -12.08 -8.45
CA ASP A 116 -5.39 -12.37 -9.87
C ASP A 116 -6.87 -12.68 -10.11
N GLU A 117 -7.49 -13.49 -9.24
CA GLU A 117 -8.90 -13.87 -9.37
C GLU A 117 -9.85 -12.67 -9.29
N VAL A 118 -9.59 -11.70 -8.40
CA VAL A 118 -10.47 -10.54 -8.25
C VAL A 118 -10.41 -9.57 -9.41
N GLN A 119 -9.42 -9.66 -10.28
CA GLN A 119 -9.31 -8.79 -11.45
C GLN A 119 -10.15 -9.28 -12.64
N GLU A 120 -10.60 -10.54 -12.62
CA GLU A 120 -11.38 -11.10 -13.72
C GLU A 120 -12.73 -10.38 -13.88
N GLY A 121 -13.00 -9.90 -15.11
CA GLY A 121 -14.26 -9.22 -15.43
C GLY A 121 -14.43 -7.83 -14.81
N VAL A 122 -13.39 -7.27 -14.20
CA VAL A 122 -13.43 -5.95 -13.59
C VAL A 122 -13.10 -4.86 -14.60
N GLU A 123 -14.01 -3.89 -14.72
CA GLU A 123 -13.78 -2.72 -15.56
C GLU A 123 -12.82 -1.72 -14.87
N PRO A 124 -11.91 -1.10 -15.64
CA PRO A 124 -11.05 -0.02 -15.15
C PRO A 124 -11.90 1.12 -14.55
N ALA A 125 -11.56 1.56 -13.34
CA ALA A 125 -12.23 2.71 -12.75
C ALA A 125 -11.87 4.01 -13.50
N GLU A 126 -12.80 4.95 -13.55
CA GLU A 126 -12.53 6.33 -13.93
C GLU A 126 -11.59 7.01 -12.92
N CYS A 127 -10.88 8.05 -13.36
CA CYS A 127 -10.09 8.88 -12.45
C CYS A 127 -11.02 9.80 -11.64
N VAL A 128 -11.08 9.59 -10.32
CA VAL A 128 -11.90 10.42 -9.43
C VAL A 128 -11.17 11.74 -9.15
N PRO A 129 -11.78 12.91 -9.43
CA PRO A 129 -11.16 14.19 -9.15
C PRO A 129 -11.05 14.46 -7.64
N VAL A 130 -9.90 14.96 -7.23
CA VAL A 130 -9.61 15.36 -5.85
C VAL A 130 -9.07 16.80 -5.81
N SER A 131 -9.26 17.48 -4.68
CA SER A 131 -8.68 18.80 -4.46
C SER A 131 -7.17 18.69 -4.26
N GLY A 132 -6.43 19.80 -4.43
CA GLY A 132 -4.97 19.76 -4.30
C GLY A 132 -4.47 19.44 -2.90
N ASP A 133 -5.28 19.73 -1.88
CA ASP A 133 -5.06 19.42 -0.46
C ASP A 133 -5.58 18.04 -0.03
N HIS A 134 -6.24 17.31 -0.93
CA HIS A 134 -6.67 15.93 -0.67
C HIS A 134 -5.45 15.06 -0.30
N PRO A 135 -5.55 14.17 0.69
CA PRO A 135 -4.45 13.27 1.01
C PRO A 135 -4.19 12.27 -0.12
N ALA A 136 -2.96 12.23 -0.63
CA ALA A 136 -2.52 11.18 -1.54
C ALA A 136 -2.19 9.90 -0.76
N TYR A 137 -1.48 10.05 0.36
CA TYR A 137 -1.05 8.93 1.20
C TYR A 137 -0.77 9.34 2.64
N VAL A 138 -0.69 8.32 3.50
CA VAL A 138 -0.15 8.40 4.86
C VAL A 138 1.10 7.53 4.94
N LEU A 139 2.21 8.09 5.44
CA LEU A 139 3.43 7.32 5.67
C LEU A 139 3.85 7.41 7.13
N TYR A 140 3.95 6.26 7.78
CA TYR A 140 4.26 6.18 9.21
C TYR A 140 5.75 6.29 9.47
N THR A 141 6.10 7.17 10.41
CA THR A 141 7.48 7.32 10.92
C THR A 141 7.56 6.94 12.39
N SER A 142 8.77 6.58 12.85
CA SER A 142 9.01 6.28 14.27
C SER A 142 8.75 7.52 15.12
N GLY A 143 7.74 7.46 15.98
CA GLY A 143 7.45 8.52 16.94
C GLY A 143 8.38 8.43 18.15
N THR A 144 8.81 9.57 18.68
CA THR A 144 9.57 9.65 19.95
C THR A 144 8.78 9.17 21.17
N THR A 145 7.45 9.05 21.04
CA THR A 145 6.50 8.69 22.11
C THR A 145 6.02 7.24 22.02
N GLY A 146 6.65 6.40 21.19
CA GLY A 146 6.31 4.98 21.03
C GLY A 146 5.10 4.69 20.14
N LYS A 147 4.23 5.67 19.86
CA LYS A 147 3.17 5.56 18.85
C LYS A 147 3.68 6.01 17.48
N PRO A 148 3.45 5.25 16.40
CA PRO A 148 3.83 5.67 15.06
C PRO A 148 3.04 6.92 14.65
N LYS A 149 3.68 7.83 13.92
CA LYS A 149 3.05 9.09 13.46
C LYS A 149 2.77 9.00 11.97
N GLY A 150 1.50 9.04 11.57
CA GLY A 150 1.06 9.07 10.18
C GLY A 150 1.31 10.42 9.54
N VAL A 151 2.37 10.55 8.73
CA VAL A 151 2.65 11.77 7.97
C VAL A 151 1.74 11.80 6.75
N ILE A 152 0.85 12.79 6.67
CA ILE A 152 -0.08 12.96 5.57
C ILE A 152 0.58 13.76 4.45
N ARG A 153 0.48 13.27 3.20
CA ARG A 153 0.98 13.97 2.02
C ARG A 153 -0.17 14.49 1.13
N PRO A 154 -0.28 15.80 0.87
CA PRO A 154 -1.26 16.35 -0.07
C PRO A 154 -0.96 16.02 -1.53
N THR A 155 -1.99 15.82 -2.36
CA THR A 155 -1.86 15.42 -3.77
C THR A 155 -1.11 16.44 -4.63
N ALA A 156 -1.59 17.67 -4.75
CA ALA A 156 -1.06 18.60 -5.76
C ALA A 156 0.40 19.00 -5.47
N GLY A 157 0.68 19.40 -4.22
CA GLY A 157 2.02 19.81 -3.82
C GLY A 157 3.05 18.68 -3.97
N HIS A 158 2.62 17.43 -3.76
CA HIS A 158 3.48 16.27 -3.97
C HIS A 158 3.79 16.03 -5.45
N LEU A 159 2.77 15.96 -6.30
CA LEU A 159 2.96 15.70 -7.74
C LEU A 159 3.79 16.79 -8.42
N VAL A 160 3.57 18.07 -8.07
CA VAL A 160 4.38 19.18 -8.58
C VAL A 160 5.84 19.04 -8.15
N ALA A 161 6.09 18.71 -6.88
CA ALA A 161 7.45 18.53 -6.37
C ALA A 161 8.16 17.35 -7.06
N LEU A 162 7.49 16.20 -7.20
CA LEU A 162 8.04 15.03 -7.89
C LEU A 162 8.40 15.34 -9.34
N ASN A 163 7.46 15.91 -10.10
CA ASN A 163 7.68 16.26 -11.50
C ASN A 163 8.85 17.26 -11.66
N TRP A 164 8.93 18.25 -10.77
CA TRP A 164 10.04 19.21 -10.78
C TRP A 164 11.39 18.55 -10.44
N SER A 165 11.42 17.65 -9.44
CA SER A 165 12.67 17.01 -9.01
C SER A 165 13.27 16.09 -10.07
N MET A 166 12.45 15.42 -10.87
CA MET A 166 12.96 14.50 -11.92
C MET A 166 13.94 15.21 -12.85
N LYS A 167 13.59 16.41 -13.33
CA LYS A 167 14.47 17.18 -14.20
C LYS A 167 15.55 17.95 -13.42
N ASN A 168 15.18 18.61 -12.32
CA ASN A 168 16.07 19.61 -11.70
C ASN A 168 17.05 19.02 -10.67
N VAL A 169 16.79 17.82 -10.17
CA VAL A 169 17.66 17.14 -9.18
C VAL A 169 18.31 15.92 -9.80
N TYR A 170 17.52 15.08 -10.49
CA TYR A 170 18.02 13.82 -11.05
C TYR A 170 18.48 13.93 -12.51
N ASP A 171 18.23 15.07 -13.17
CA ASP A 171 18.49 15.32 -14.59
C ASP A 171 17.95 14.24 -15.54
N ILE A 172 16.76 13.72 -15.20
CA ILE A 172 16.04 12.71 -15.99
C ILE A 172 14.97 13.36 -16.86
N ASN A 173 14.90 12.93 -18.11
CA ASN A 173 13.93 13.34 -19.11
C ASN A 173 12.95 12.19 -19.44
N PRO A 174 11.77 12.51 -20.01
CA PRO A 174 10.84 11.48 -20.48
C PRO A 174 11.51 10.50 -21.45
N GLY A 175 11.33 9.20 -21.20
CA GLY A 175 11.92 8.12 -21.99
C GLY A 175 13.26 7.59 -21.47
N GLU A 176 13.86 8.25 -20.47
CA GLU A 176 15.07 7.75 -19.82
C GLU A 176 14.75 6.79 -18.66
N VAL A 177 15.73 5.95 -18.31
CA VAL A 177 15.59 4.96 -17.23
C VAL A 177 16.04 5.57 -15.91
N PHE A 178 15.14 5.59 -14.93
CA PHE A 178 15.46 5.93 -13.55
C PHE A 178 15.52 4.67 -12.69
N TRP A 179 16.57 4.51 -11.89
CA TRP A 179 16.71 3.39 -10.97
C TRP A 179 16.96 3.90 -9.55
N ALA A 180 16.01 3.61 -8.66
CA ALA A 180 16.14 3.83 -7.23
C ALA A 180 16.14 2.48 -6.51
N ALA A 181 17.14 2.26 -5.66
CA ALA A 181 17.25 1.04 -4.86
C ALA A 181 16.45 1.10 -3.54
N SER A 182 15.71 2.19 -3.30
CA SER A 182 14.91 2.36 -2.08
C SER A 182 13.64 1.53 -2.14
N ASP A 183 13.20 1.05 -0.99
CA ASP A 183 11.95 0.32 -0.85
C ASP A 183 10.76 1.30 -0.80
N VAL A 184 9.63 0.91 -1.41
CA VAL A 184 8.39 1.69 -1.45
C VAL A 184 7.77 1.91 -0.08
N GLY A 185 8.20 1.22 0.97
CA GLY A 185 7.83 1.48 2.36
C GLY A 185 8.49 2.73 2.96
N TRP A 186 9.41 3.39 2.24
CA TRP A 186 10.09 4.60 2.68
C TRP A 186 9.79 5.78 1.75
N VAL A 187 9.95 7.00 2.26
CA VAL A 187 9.64 8.24 1.53
C VAL A 187 10.47 8.43 0.26
N VAL A 188 11.63 7.78 0.16
CA VAL A 188 12.49 7.85 -1.05
C VAL A 188 11.97 6.94 -2.16
N GLY A 189 11.27 5.85 -1.81
CA GLY A 189 10.64 4.95 -2.78
C GLY A 189 9.21 5.33 -3.16
N HIS A 190 8.54 6.18 -2.36
CA HIS A 190 7.21 6.76 -2.66
C HIS A 190 7.30 7.83 -3.74
#